data_AF-A0A925FFU3-F1
#
_entry.id   AF-A0A925FFU3-F1
#
_cell.length_a   1.000
_cell.length_b   1.000
_cell.length_c   1.000
_cell.angle_alpha   90.00
_cell.angle_beta   90.00
_cell.angle_gamma   90.00
#
_symmetry.space_group_name_H-M   'P 1'
#
loop_
_entity.id
_entity.type
_entity.pdbx_description
1 polymer ?
#
loop_
_entity_poly.entity_id
_entity_poly.type
_entity_poly.pdbx_seq_one_letter_code
_entity_poly.pdbx_strand_id
1 'polypeptide(L)' 'MEPTALALPDLSSTYPIHPEQARKFQQNGHQLLRNILSDEEITAYRDVIVQAADRHN' A
#
# COMPACT_ATOMS: atom_id res chain seq x y z
N MET A 1 -23.69 -3.44 14.97
CA MET A 1 -22.83 -4.29 14.13
C MET A 1 -21.46 -3.67 14.20
N GLU A 2 -20.53 -4.31 14.91
CA GLU A 2 -19.16 -3.81 15.05
C GLU A 2 -18.46 -3.90 13.68
N PRO A 3 -17.71 -2.88 13.25
CA PRO A 3 -17.00 -2.96 11.99
C PRO A 3 -15.96 -4.08 12.13
N THR A 4 -16.08 -5.09 11.28
CA THR A 4 -15.09 -6.16 11.12
C THR A 4 -13.72 -5.50 11.07
N ALA A 5 -12.90 -5.72 12.10
CA ALA A 5 -11.53 -5.23 12.10
C ALA A 5 -10.88 -5.76 10.82
N LEU A 6 -10.72 -4.88 9.82
CA LEU A 6 -10.00 -5.19 8.60
C LEU A 6 -8.66 -5.71 9.07
N ALA A 7 -8.36 -6.98 8.80
CA ALA A 7 -7.08 -7.58 9.11
C ALA A 7 -6.07 -6.98 8.12
N LEU A 8 -5.75 -5.70 8.32
CA LEU A 8 -4.77 -4.99 7.52
C LEU A 8 -3.45 -5.71 7.69
N PRO A 9 -2.70 -5.91 6.60
CA PRO A 9 -1.39 -6.50 6.70
C PRO A 9 -0.50 -5.62 7.58
N ASP A 10 0.40 -6.27 8.30
CA ASP A 10 1.41 -5.56 9.06
C ASP A 10 2.27 -4.71 8.11
N LEU A 11 2.45 -3.43 8.42
CA LEU A 11 3.15 -2.47 7.57
C LEU A 11 4.64 -2.79 7.39
N SER A 12 5.21 -3.67 8.24
CA SER A 12 6.59 -4.16 8.07
C SER A 12 6.69 -5.36 7.11
N SER A 13 5.55 -5.90 6.67
CA SER A 13 5.52 -7.00 5.70
C SER A 13 6.07 -6.58 4.35
N THR A 14 6.85 -7.47 3.74
CA THR A 14 7.42 -7.26 2.41
C THR A 14 6.41 -7.62 1.33
N TYR A 15 6.40 -6.85 0.24
CA TYR A 15 5.64 -7.19 -0.96
C TYR A 15 6.53 -7.98 -1.93
N PRO A 16 6.20 -9.26 -2.21
CA PRO A 16 6.99 -10.05 -3.15
C PRO A 16 6.82 -9.51 -4.57
N ILE A 17 7.94 -9.25 -5.24
CA ILE A 17 7.96 -8.84 -6.65
C ILE A 17 8.43 -9.99 -7.53
N HIS A 18 7.87 -10.08 -8.74
CA HIS A 18 8.28 -11.06 -9.75
C HIS A 18 9.65 -10.70 -10.34
N PRO A 19 10.51 -11.66 -10.71
CA PRO A 19 11.82 -11.39 -11.32
C PRO A 19 11.76 -10.48 -12.56
N GLU A 20 10.68 -10.58 -13.34
CA GLU A 20 10.46 -9.70 -14.50
C GLU A 20 10.23 -8.24 -14.10
N GLN A 21 9.57 -8.00 -12.96
CA GLN A 21 9.37 -6.66 -12.40
C GLN A 21 10.72 -6.09 -11.96
N ALA A 22 11.52 -6.87 -11.21
CA ALA A 22 12.87 -6.48 -10.85
C ALA A 22 13.73 -6.11 -12.08
N ARG A 23 13.63 -6.87 -13.17
CA ARG A 23 14.33 -6.56 -14.43
C ARG A 23 13.84 -5.26 -15.08
N LYS A 24 12.52 -5.02 -15.11
CA LYS A 24 11.94 -3.76 -15.63
C LYS A 24 12.40 -2.55 -14.84
N PHE A 25 12.46 -2.67 -13.52
CA PHE A 25 13.00 -1.63 -12.64
C PHE A 25 14.49 -1.38 -12.92
N GLN A 26 15.32 -2.42 -13.07
CA GLN A 26 16.74 -2.29 -13.40
C GLN A 26 16.98 -1.59 -14.76
N GLN A 27 16.12 -1.82 -15.75
CA GLN A 27 16.25 -1.24 -17.09
C GLN A 27 15.75 0.20 -17.16
N ASN A 28 14.61 0.49 -16.52
CA ASN A 28 13.91 1.78 -16.67
C ASN A 28 14.20 2.74 -15.51
N GLY A 29 14.84 2.27 -14.43
CA GLY A 29 15.03 3.00 -13.18
C GLY A 29 13.75 3.23 -12.36
N HIS A 30 12.59 2.80 -12.88
CA HIS A 30 11.30 2.91 -12.23
C HIS A 30 10.35 1.83 -12.75
N GLN A 31 9.31 1.51 -11.97
CA GLN A 31 8.25 0.63 -12.40
C GLN A 31 6.93 0.99 -11.72
N LEU A 32 5.87 1.05 -12.51
CA LEU A 32 4.51 1.14 -11.99
C LEU A 32 3.99 -0.26 -11.63
N LEU A 33 3.72 -0.47 -10.35
CA LEU A 33 2.99 -1.63 -9.85
C LEU A 33 1.53 -1.22 -9.66
N ARG A 34 0.60 -2.04 -10.17
CA ARG A 34 -0.85 -1.78 -10.11
C ARG A 34 -1.48 -2.78 -9.16
N ASN A 35 -2.59 -2.38 -8.53
CA ASN A 35 -3.40 -3.24 -7.66
C ASN A 35 -2.58 -3.87 -6.51
N ILE A 36 -1.68 -3.07 -5.92
CA ILE A 36 -0.86 -3.50 -4.78
C ILE A 36 -1.70 -3.52 -3.49
N LEU A 37 -2.70 -2.64 -3.42
CA LEU A 37 -3.64 -2.51 -2.32
C LEU A 37 -5.04 -2.90 -2.80
N SER A 38 -5.81 -3.52 -1.92
CA SER A 38 -7.25 -3.68 -2.06
C SER A 38 -8.00 -2.37 -1.77
N ASP A 39 -9.25 -2.27 -2.22
CA ASP A 39 -10.09 -1.09 -1.97
C ASP A 39 -10.34 -0.85 -0.47
N GLU A 40 -10.37 -1.93 0.31
CA GLU A 40 -10.53 -1.90 1.76
C GLU A 40 -9.28 -1.31 2.44
N GLU A 41 -8.08 -1.74 2.04
CA GLU A 41 -6.81 -1.19 2.52
C GLU A 41 -6.66 0.29 2.14
N ILE A 42 -7.02 0.66 0.91
CA ILE A 42 -6.97 2.06 0.45
C ILE A 42 -7.85 2.94 1.34
N THR A 43 -9.05 2.48 1.67
CA THR A 43 -9.99 3.23 2.52
C THR A 43 -9.43 3.38 3.93
N ALA A 44 -8.95 2.28 4.52
CA ALA A 44 -8.41 2.30 5.88
C ALA A 44 -7.15 3.19 6.01
N TYR A 45 -6.22 3.10 5.06
CA TYR A 45 -5.00 3.92 5.10
C TYR A 45 -5.28 5.39 4.80
N ARG A 46 -6.24 5.70 3.90
CA ARG A 46 -6.60 7.07 3.55
C ARG A 46 -7.01 7.88 4.78
N ASP A 47 -7.89 7.34 5.62
CA ASP A 47 -8.41 8.06 6.78
C ASP A 47 -7.30 8.40 7.77
N VAL A 48 -6.37 7.47 7.99
CA VAL A 48 -5.22 7.67 8.88
C VAL A 48 -4.25 8.71 8.30
N ILE A 49 -3.96 8.65 7.00
CA ILE A 49 -3.05 9.59 6.34
C ILE A 49 -3.62 11.02 6.37
N VAL A 50 -4.92 11.19 6.11
CA VAL A 50 -5.58 12.51 6.15
C VAL A 50 -5.53 13.09 7.55
N GLN A 51 -5.88 12.30 8.58
CA GLN A 51 -5.81 12.76 9.97
C GLN A 51 -4.39 13.15 10.38
N ALA A 52 -3.38 12.41 9.92
CA ALA A 52 -1.98 12.75 10.18
C ALA A 52 -1.56 14.03 9.44
N ALA A 53 -1.98 14.20 8.19
CA ALA A 53 -1.68 15.40 7.39
C ALA A 53 -2.30 16.65 8.03
N ASP A 54 -3.55 16.58 8.50
CA ASP A 54 -4.22 17.69 9.20
C ASP A 54 -3.55 18.04 10.54
N ARG A 55 -2.94 17.04 11.21
CA ARG A 55 -2.29 17.23 12.51
C ARG A 55 -0.88 17.85 12.39
N HIS A 56 -0.20 17.65 11.27
CA HIS A 56 1.22 17.99 11.11
C HIS A 56 1.51 19.10 10.08
N ASN A 57 0.48 19.62 9.39
CA ASN A 57 0.56 20.84 8.57
C ASN A 57 0.23 22.08 9.39
#